data_AF-A0A9E5FCK2-F1
#
_entry.id   AF-A0A9E5FCK2-F1
#
_cell.length_a   1.000
_cell.length_b   1.000
_cell.length_c   1.000
_cell.angle_alpha   90.00
_cell.angle_beta   90.00
_cell.angle_gamma   90.00
#
_symmetry.space_group_name_H-M   'P 1'
#
loop_
_entity.id
_entity.type
_entity.pdbx_description
1 polymer ?
#
loop_
_entity_poly.entity_id
_entity_poly.type
_entity_poly.pdbx_seq_one_letter_code
_entity_poly.pdbx_strand_id
1 'polypeptide(L)'
;MRCNLITLLILLAGTSAHAGVYGRLEKLPPIPDTHRSIRLLLGELRDAETHDSVRPVVSGSLRAEFLALRERLKGTPPDGPTADLMDLGVCELRLGQPEKAREILESLLSRVPPEAPERFQILANLATTYLALGSRGLGRDFLERAYLIQIQTLKAWPDNVAKAPAGWTLPMWRFLLHAERLQLKLMRGRLLEATSSAPGTDLNQAGPDSVFEGPLFADGDAYRAGPAGRAIWEMLPEDATDLIRQLVVWMPLDNRVYWLLGEVNNASGETDEARRILEELANARQMRHVRLLGRHLEVLKNTP
;
A
#
# COMPACT_ATOMS: atom_id res chain seq x y z
N MET A 1 -12.99 -46.07 14.34
CA MET A 1 -12.69 -45.58 12.98
C MET A 1 -13.71 -44.52 12.60
N ARG A 2 -13.24 -43.45 11.93
CA ARG A 2 -13.91 -42.22 11.44
C ARG A 2 -13.46 -41.00 12.24
N CYS A 3 -12.28 -40.48 11.90
CA CYS A 3 -12.00 -39.50 10.82
C CYS A 3 -12.21 -38.08 11.32
N ASN A 4 -11.07 -37.49 11.68
CA ASN A 4 -10.83 -36.08 11.98
C ASN A 4 -11.36 -35.19 10.86
N LEU A 5 -12.14 -34.18 11.21
CA LEU A 5 -12.24 -32.96 10.42
C LEU A 5 -11.56 -31.86 11.24
N ILE A 6 -10.23 -31.75 11.08
CA ILE A 6 -9.50 -30.57 11.52
C ILE A 6 -9.92 -29.47 10.55
N THR A 7 -10.87 -28.63 10.98
CA THR A 7 -11.12 -27.34 10.33
C THR A 7 -9.87 -26.50 10.53
N LEU A 8 -9.00 -26.48 9.52
CA LEU A 8 -7.87 -25.57 9.46
C LEU A 8 -8.45 -24.15 9.32
N LEU A 9 -8.62 -23.46 10.45
CA LEU A 9 -8.86 -22.03 10.49
C LEU A 9 -7.59 -21.38 9.92
N ILE A 10 -7.58 -21.10 8.63
CA ILE A 10 -6.63 -20.16 8.04
C ILE A 10 -7.08 -18.79 8.53
N LEU A 11 -6.57 -18.37 9.68
CA LEU A 11 -6.49 -16.96 10.02
C LEU A 11 -5.66 -16.30 8.91
N LEU A 12 -6.35 -15.69 7.95
CA LEU A 12 -5.78 -14.65 7.11
C LEU A 12 -5.48 -13.47 8.04
N ALA A 13 -4.37 -13.58 8.78
CA ALA A 13 -3.81 -12.49 9.55
C ALA A 13 -3.56 -11.32 8.59
N GLY A 14 -3.91 -10.13 9.07
CA GLY A 14 -3.89 -8.87 8.33
C GLY A 14 -2.68 -8.73 7.42
N THR A 15 -3.02 -8.36 6.20
CA THR A 15 -2.17 -8.11 5.04
C THR A 15 -1.06 -7.10 5.29
N SER A 16 0.10 -7.33 4.68
CA SER A 16 1.17 -6.32 4.64
C SER A 16 0.71 -5.07 3.86
N ALA A 17 1.22 -3.92 4.28
CA ALA A 17 1.05 -2.65 3.60
C ALA A 17 2.43 -2.19 3.14
N HIS A 18 2.66 -2.17 1.83
CA HIS A 18 3.90 -1.69 1.24
C HIS A 18 3.67 -0.32 0.63
N ALA A 19 4.34 0.79 0.92
CA ALA A 19 4.22 2.01 0.11
C ALA A 19 5.57 2.67 -0.10
N GLY A 20 5.70 3.75 -0.88
CA GLY A 20 7.02 4.36 -1.15
C GLY A 20 8.14 3.34 -1.42
N VAL A 21 7.85 2.28 -2.18
CA VAL A 21 8.80 1.20 -2.43
C VAL A 21 9.61 1.56 -3.67
N TYR A 22 10.91 1.71 -3.50
CA TYR A 22 11.87 2.04 -4.54
C TYR A 22 12.90 0.93 -4.66
N GLY A 23 12.78 0.15 -5.72
CA GLY A 23 13.71 -0.90 -6.10
C GLY A 23 13.67 -1.14 -7.61
N ARG A 24 14.63 -1.88 -8.13
CA ARG A 24 14.79 -2.03 -9.60
C ARG A 24 13.63 -2.75 -10.31
N LEU A 25 12.87 -3.57 -9.59
CA LEU A 25 11.71 -4.31 -10.12
C LEU A 25 10.38 -3.54 -9.90
N GLU A 26 10.43 -2.41 -9.20
CA GLU A 26 9.23 -1.62 -8.93
C GLU A 26 8.79 -0.86 -10.18
N LYS A 27 7.49 -0.92 -10.46
CA LYS A 27 6.89 -0.14 -11.55
C LYS A 27 6.64 1.28 -11.05
N LEU A 28 7.41 2.22 -11.57
CA LEU A 28 7.18 3.65 -11.37
C LEU A 28 6.04 4.15 -12.30
N PRO A 29 5.40 5.29 -11.98
CA PRO A 29 4.39 5.91 -12.81
C PRO A 29 4.80 6.08 -14.29
N PRO A 30 3.83 6.12 -15.24
CA PRO A 30 2.39 6.14 -15.00
C PRO A 30 1.84 4.78 -14.57
N ILE A 31 0.98 4.81 -13.54
CA ILE A 31 0.23 3.63 -13.12
C ILE A 31 -0.89 3.38 -14.14
N PRO A 32 -1.23 2.12 -14.46
CA PRO A 32 -2.35 1.86 -15.35
C PRO A 32 -3.64 2.52 -14.86
N ASP A 33 -4.42 3.06 -15.79
CA ASP A 33 -5.64 3.84 -15.54
C ASP A 33 -6.92 2.99 -15.61
N THR A 34 -6.88 1.85 -16.30
CA THR A 34 -8.03 0.93 -16.37
C THR A 34 -8.08 -0.05 -15.21
N HIS A 35 -9.29 -0.38 -14.74
CA HIS A 35 -9.54 -1.44 -13.75
C HIS A 35 -8.80 -2.73 -14.04
N ARG A 36 -8.92 -3.19 -15.29
CA ARG A 36 -8.41 -4.48 -15.70
C ARG A 36 -6.90 -4.51 -15.53
N SER A 37 -6.22 -3.47 -15.99
CA SER A 37 -4.77 -3.37 -15.88
C SER A 37 -4.32 -3.20 -14.43
N ILE A 38 -5.01 -2.38 -13.63
CA ILE A 38 -4.75 -2.24 -12.19
C ILE A 38 -4.92 -3.60 -11.51
N ARG A 39 -6.04 -4.29 -11.73
CA ARG A 39 -6.33 -5.59 -11.11
C ARG A 39 -5.31 -6.66 -11.49
N LEU A 40 -4.85 -6.68 -12.74
CA LEU A 40 -3.78 -7.59 -13.18
C LEU A 40 -2.47 -7.29 -12.44
N LEU A 41 -2.07 -6.01 -12.39
CA LEU A 41 -0.88 -5.56 -11.66
C LEU A 41 -0.97 -5.91 -10.17
N LEU A 42 -2.11 -5.65 -9.54
CA LEU A 42 -2.34 -6.04 -8.14
C LEU A 42 -2.32 -7.56 -7.97
N GLY A 43 -2.83 -8.32 -8.94
CA GLY A 43 -2.69 -9.78 -8.95
C GLY A 43 -1.24 -10.21 -8.87
N GLU A 44 -0.36 -9.65 -9.72
CA GLU A 44 1.09 -9.94 -9.71
C GLU A 44 1.75 -9.56 -8.38
N LEU A 45 1.44 -8.38 -7.85
CA LEU A 45 2.01 -7.86 -6.61
C LEU A 45 1.55 -8.63 -5.37
N ARG A 46 0.28 -9.05 -5.33
CA ARG A 46 -0.27 -9.91 -4.25
C ARG A 46 0.32 -11.32 -4.32
N ASP A 47 0.52 -11.84 -5.54
CA ASP A 47 1.15 -13.14 -5.74
C ASP A 47 2.59 -13.15 -5.23
N ALA A 48 3.32 -12.05 -5.36
CA ALA A 48 4.71 -11.92 -4.88
C ALA A 48 4.88 -12.25 -3.38
N GLU A 49 3.93 -11.87 -2.54
CA GLU A 49 3.96 -12.17 -1.10
C GLU A 49 3.38 -13.54 -0.73
N THR A 50 2.72 -14.21 -1.68
CA THR A 50 2.13 -15.52 -1.42
C THR A 50 3.22 -16.53 -1.08
N HIS A 51 2.97 -17.39 -0.08
CA HIS A 51 3.93 -18.43 0.30
C HIS A 51 3.92 -19.61 -0.69
N ASP A 52 5.06 -20.29 -0.88
CA ASP A 52 5.22 -21.41 -1.84
C ASP A 52 4.22 -22.55 -1.57
N SER A 53 3.90 -22.77 -0.29
CA SER A 53 2.92 -23.78 0.13
C SER A 53 1.48 -23.48 -0.26
N VAL A 54 1.15 -22.21 -0.54
CA VAL A 54 -0.20 -21.78 -0.92
C VAL A 54 -0.36 -21.83 -2.44
N ARG A 55 0.65 -21.33 -3.15
CA ARG A 55 0.67 -21.32 -4.62
C ARG A 55 2.09 -21.50 -5.14
N PRO A 56 2.33 -22.47 -6.05
CA PRO A 56 3.61 -22.65 -6.70
C PRO A 56 4.05 -21.39 -7.46
N VAL A 57 5.36 -21.14 -7.49
CA VAL A 57 5.95 -20.04 -8.27
C VAL A 57 5.77 -20.32 -9.76
N VAL A 58 5.15 -19.39 -10.47
CA VAL A 58 5.00 -19.43 -11.93
C VAL A 58 6.23 -18.80 -12.58
N SER A 59 6.86 -19.50 -13.53
CA SER A 59 8.00 -18.94 -14.26
C SER A 59 7.62 -17.67 -15.03
N GLY A 60 8.48 -16.65 -14.99
CA GLY A 60 8.22 -15.34 -15.61
C GLY A 60 7.22 -14.47 -14.85
N SER A 61 6.75 -14.86 -13.67
CA SER A 61 5.96 -13.98 -12.81
C SER A 61 6.84 -12.98 -12.07
N LEU A 62 6.24 -11.86 -11.62
CA LEU A 62 6.92 -10.88 -10.77
C LEU A 62 7.50 -11.51 -9.49
N ARG A 63 6.81 -12.50 -8.92
CA ARG A 63 7.33 -13.28 -7.78
C ARG A 63 8.62 -14.02 -8.13
N ALA A 64 8.67 -14.66 -9.30
CA ALA A 64 9.88 -15.36 -9.75
C ALA A 64 11.04 -14.37 -9.95
N GLU A 65 10.77 -13.16 -10.43
CA GLU A 65 11.78 -12.10 -10.56
C GLU A 65 12.31 -11.64 -9.20
N PHE A 66 11.44 -11.38 -8.21
CA PHE A 66 11.86 -11.03 -6.85
C PHE A 66 12.68 -12.15 -6.20
N LEU A 67 12.26 -13.41 -6.35
CA LEU A 67 13.01 -14.56 -5.84
C LEU A 67 14.40 -14.67 -6.49
N ALA A 68 14.48 -14.56 -7.82
CA ALA A 68 15.75 -14.60 -8.54
C ALA A 68 16.68 -13.45 -8.12
N LEU A 69 16.14 -12.25 -7.94
CA LEU A 69 16.89 -11.09 -7.47
C LEU A 69 17.39 -11.29 -6.03
N ARG A 70 16.53 -11.77 -5.12
CA ARG A 70 16.92 -12.13 -3.74
C ARG A 70 18.05 -13.14 -3.73
N GLU A 71 17.94 -14.22 -4.50
CA GLU A 71 18.98 -15.27 -4.54
C GLU A 71 20.33 -14.75 -5.07
N ARG A 72 20.31 -13.81 -6.03
CA ARG A 72 21.51 -13.13 -6.52
C ARG A 72 22.15 -12.25 -5.44
N LEU A 73 21.33 -11.62 -4.60
CA LEU A 73 21.76 -10.58 -3.65
C LEU A 73 22.01 -11.08 -2.22
N LYS A 74 21.53 -12.27 -1.83
CA LYS A 74 21.60 -12.80 -0.45
C LYS A 74 23.02 -12.90 0.13
N GLY A 75 24.03 -12.93 -0.73
CA GLY A 75 25.46 -12.99 -0.34
C GLY A 75 26.13 -11.62 -0.24
N THR A 76 25.41 -10.53 -0.50
CA THR A 76 25.95 -9.17 -0.38
C THR A 76 26.36 -8.91 1.07
N PRO A 77 27.62 -8.52 1.34
CA PRO A 77 28.03 -8.24 2.71
C PRO A 77 27.34 -6.95 3.23
N PRO A 78 27.27 -6.74 4.57
CA PRO A 78 26.60 -5.58 5.14
C PRO A 78 27.15 -4.20 4.67
N ASP A 79 28.43 -4.15 4.28
CA ASP A 79 29.12 -2.99 3.72
C ASP A 79 29.15 -2.97 2.18
N GLY A 80 28.39 -3.85 1.53
CA GLY A 80 28.30 -3.96 0.08
C GLY A 80 27.63 -2.75 -0.60
N PRO A 81 27.42 -2.80 -1.92
CA PRO A 81 26.83 -1.70 -2.67
C PRO A 81 25.45 -1.29 -2.14
N THR A 82 25.23 0.01 -1.95
CA THR A 82 23.97 0.57 -1.42
C THR A 82 22.76 0.12 -2.25
N ALA A 83 22.86 0.16 -3.58
CA ALA A 83 21.78 -0.25 -4.47
C ALA A 83 21.39 -1.73 -4.28
N ASP A 84 22.37 -2.62 -4.13
CA ASP A 84 22.14 -4.05 -3.97
C ASP A 84 21.52 -4.38 -2.60
N LEU A 85 21.95 -3.73 -1.52
CA LEU A 85 21.32 -3.92 -0.20
C LEU A 85 19.91 -3.31 -0.13
N MET A 86 19.68 -2.17 -0.79
CA MET A 86 18.36 -1.59 -0.92
C MET A 86 17.41 -2.52 -1.68
N ASP A 87 17.84 -3.04 -2.83
CA ASP A 87 17.07 -4.01 -3.63
C ASP A 87 16.80 -5.30 -2.86
N LEU A 88 17.77 -5.78 -2.06
CA LEU A 88 17.56 -6.94 -1.20
C LEU A 88 16.48 -6.68 -0.14
N GLY A 89 16.53 -5.51 0.52
CA GLY A 89 15.49 -5.09 1.47
C GLY A 89 14.11 -5.01 0.82
N VAL A 90 14.01 -4.46 -0.40
CA VAL A 90 12.76 -4.43 -1.19
C VAL A 90 12.29 -5.83 -1.55
N CYS A 91 13.19 -6.74 -1.93
CA CYS A 91 12.83 -8.14 -2.21
C CYS A 91 12.24 -8.81 -0.96
N GLU A 92 12.90 -8.69 0.20
CA GLU A 92 12.38 -9.27 1.45
C GLU A 92 10.99 -8.71 1.78
N LEU A 93 10.81 -7.39 1.61
CA LEU A 93 9.53 -6.73 1.84
C LEU A 93 8.43 -7.29 0.91
N ARG A 94 8.66 -7.30 -0.41
CA ARG A 94 7.70 -7.78 -1.42
C ARG A 94 7.42 -9.29 -1.33
N LEU A 95 8.35 -10.06 -0.77
CA LEU A 95 8.19 -11.49 -0.48
C LEU A 95 7.60 -11.75 0.92
N GLY A 96 7.06 -10.73 1.57
CA GLY A 96 6.33 -10.86 2.83
C GLY A 96 7.19 -11.01 4.08
N GLN A 97 8.47 -10.63 4.03
CA GLN A 97 9.47 -10.73 5.10
C GLN A 97 9.89 -9.34 5.63
N PRO A 98 8.96 -8.50 6.13
CA PRO A 98 9.26 -7.14 6.55
C PRO A 98 10.26 -7.07 7.73
N GLU A 99 10.37 -8.10 8.57
CA GLU A 99 11.37 -8.15 9.64
C GLU A 99 12.79 -8.21 9.07
N LYS A 100 13.01 -9.03 8.05
CA LYS A 100 14.31 -9.10 7.34
C LYS A 100 14.59 -7.82 6.56
N ALA A 101 13.58 -7.29 5.88
CA ALA A 101 13.69 -6.01 5.20
C ALA A 101 14.12 -4.90 6.17
N ARG A 102 13.54 -4.87 7.38
CA ARG A 102 13.86 -3.90 8.43
C ARG A 102 15.32 -3.98 8.84
N GLU A 103 15.82 -5.18 9.15
CA GLU A 103 17.21 -5.38 9.56
C GLU A 103 18.20 -4.88 8.50
N ILE A 104 17.95 -5.21 7.23
CA ILE A 104 18.80 -4.82 6.10
C ILE A 104 18.75 -3.30 5.91
N LEU A 105 17.56 -2.71 5.90
CA LEU A 105 17.37 -1.28 5.63
C LEU A 105 17.83 -0.41 6.80
N GLU A 106 17.69 -0.84 8.06
CA GLU A 106 18.26 -0.15 9.23
C GLU A 106 19.79 -0.16 9.19
N SER A 107 20.38 -1.33 8.90
CA SER A 107 21.83 -1.46 8.76
C SER A 107 22.35 -0.55 7.65
N LEU A 108 21.69 -0.58 6.49
CA LEU A 108 22.01 0.29 5.36
C LEU A 108 21.89 1.79 5.72
N LEU A 109 20.81 2.18 6.39
CA LEU A 109 20.56 3.56 6.78
C LEU A 109 21.64 4.11 7.74
N SER A 110 22.20 3.25 8.59
CA SER A 110 23.21 3.64 9.59
C SER A 110 24.55 4.05 8.97
N ARG A 111 24.84 3.58 7.75
CA ARG A 111 26.09 3.86 7.03
C ARG A 111 25.96 4.87 5.90
N VAL A 112 24.73 5.21 5.50
CA VAL A 112 24.48 6.19 4.43
C VAL A 112 24.39 7.60 5.02
N PRO A 113 25.25 8.55 4.59
CA PRO A 113 25.29 9.90 5.17
C PRO A 113 23.98 10.66 4.88
N PRO A 114 23.59 11.61 5.74
CA PRO A 114 22.37 12.42 5.57
C PRO A 114 22.19 13.07 4.19
N GLU A 115 23.29 13.43 3.54
CA GLU A 115 23.35 14.16 2.28
C GLU A 115 23.35 13.25 1.04
N ALA A 116 23.37 11.93 1.22
CA ALA A 116 23.39 10.99 0.10
C ALA A 116 22.10 11.10 -0.74
N PRO A 117 22.20 11.22 -2.07
CA PRO A 117 21.04 11.43 -2.94
C PRO A 117 20.05 10.26 -2.90
N GLU A 118 20.50 9.04 -2.63
CA GLU A 118 19.66 7.84 -2.51
C GLU A 118 19.00 7.67 -1.14
N ARG A 119 19.35 8.52 -0.17
CA ARG A 119 18.92 8.35 1.24
C ARG A 119 17.40 8.35 1.40
N PHE A 120 16.69 9.18 0.63
CA PHE A 120 15.24 9.25 0.70
C PHE A 120 14.58 7.92 0.29
N GLN A 121 15.16 7.19 -0.67
CA GLN A 121 14.62 5.89 -1.11
C GLN A 121 14.75 4.84 0.00
N ILE A 122 15.90 4.83 0.70
CA ILE A 122 16.12 3.94 1.85
C ILE A 122 15.13 4.27 2.97
N LEU A 123 14.94 5.56 3.27
CA LEU A 123 13.97 6.01 4.27
C LEU A 123 12.53 5.64 3.90
N ALA A 124 12.13 5.82 2.64
CA ALA A 124 10.79 5.47 2.18
C ALA A 124 10.52 3.95 2.27
N ASN A 125 11.46 3.15 1.78
CA ASN A 125 11.43 1.69 1.91
C ASN A 125 11.32 1.26 3.38
N LEU A 126 12.07 1.92 4.28
CA LEU A 126 12.05 1.62 5.70
C LEU A 126 10.76 2.07 6.39
N ALA A 127 10.26 3.28 6.11
CA ALA A 127 8.98 3.79 6.63
C ALA A 127 7.85 2.81 6.33
N THR A 128 7.86 2.29 5.13
CA THR A 128 6.94 1.28 4.67
C THR A 128 7.12 -0.08 5.33
N THR A 129 8.36 -0.50 5.51
CA THR A 129 8.65 -1.74 6.21
C THR A 129 8.04 -1.70 7.62
N TYR A 130 8.17 -0.56 8.30
CA TYR A 130 7.51 -0.34 9.58
C TYR A 130 5.99 -0.27 9.50
N LEU A 131 5.42 0.31 8.44
CA LEU A 131 3.97 0.29 8.22
C LEU A 131 3.45 -1.15 8.04
N ALA A 132 4.17 -1.99 7.29
CA ALA A 132 3.85 -3.41 7.12
C ALA A 132 3.89 -4.16 8.44
N LEU A 133 4.91 -3.93 9.28
CA LEU A 133 5.02 -4.51 10.61
C LEU A 133 3.87 -4.06 11.52
N GLY A 134 3.55 -2.75 11.54
CA GLY A 134 2.45 -2.22 12.33
C GLY A 134 1.08 -2.76 11.93
N SER A 135 0.86 -2.97 10.62
CA SER A 135 -0.42 -3.47 10.07
C SER A 135 -0.67 -4.95 10.38
N ARG A 136 0.37 -5.72 10.70
CA ARG A 136 0.31 -7.14 11.09
C ARG A 136 -0.04 -7.38 12.57
N GLY A 137 -0.55 -6.36 13.26
CA GLY A 137 -0.96 -6.46 14.66
C GLY A 137 0.16 -6.28 15.68
N LEU A 138 1.33 -5.77 15.26
CA LEU A 138 2.50 -5.61 16.12
C LEU A 138 2.59 -4.25 16.85
N GLY A 139 1.55 -3.43 16.80
CA GLY A 139 1.35 -2.36 17.76
C GLY A 139 1.71 -0.94 17.29
N ARG A 140 1.20 0.03 18.05
CA ARG A 140 1.29 1.48 17.84
C ARG A 140 2.72 1.98 17.58
N ASP A 141 3.72 1.38 18.23
CA ASP A 141 5.12 1.80 18.14
C ASP A 141 5.67 1.69 16.71
N PHE A 142 5.25 0.66 15.96
CA PHE A 142 5.63 0.52 14.56
C PHE A 142 4.95 1.56 13.65
N LEU A 143 3.70 1.92 13.94
CA LEU A 143 3.03 3.01 13.21
C LEU A 143 3.67 4.37 13.51
N GLU A 144 4.06 4.61 14.77
CA GLU A 144 4.80 5.81 15.15
C GLU A 144 6.15 5.87 14.42
N ARG A 145 6.88 4.75 14.40
CA ARG A 145 8.16 4.66 13.71
C ARG A 145 8.02 4.88 12.20
N ALA A 146 7.02 4.27 11.56
CA ALA A 146 6.69 4.50 10.15
C ALA A 146 6.44 5.99 9.87
N TYR A 147 5.58 6.64 10.67
CA TYR A 147 5.26 8.06 10.54
C TYR A 147 6.50 8.97 10.69
N LEU A 148 7.33 8.73 11.71
CA LEU A 148 8.53 9.52 11.97
C LEU A 148 9.59 9.37 10.87
N ILE A 149 9.72 8.17 10.30
CA ILE A 149 10.64 7.92 9.18
C ILE A 149 10.09 8.54 7.91
N GLN A 150 8.77 8.50 7.68
CA GLN A 150 8.14 9.16 6.54
C GLN A 150 8.34 10.68 6.55
N ILE A 151 8.34 11.31 7.73
CA ILE A 151 8.74 12.73 7.87
C ILE A 151 10.19 12.93 7.41
N GLN A 152 11.10 12.02 7.77
CA GLN A 152 12.49 12.08 7.33
C GLN A 152 12.62 11.85 5.83
N THR A 153 11.83 10.93 5.24
CA THR A 153 11.76 10.71 3.79
C THR A 153 11.47 12.01 3.07
N LEU A 154 10.43 12.74 3.48
CA LEU A 154 10.04 14.01 2.86
C LEU A 154 11.08 15.11 3.06
N LYS A 155 11.82 15.10 4.18
CA LYS A 155 12.94 16.04 4.41
C LYS A 155 14.15 15.73 3.54
N ALA A 156 14.42 14.44 3.29
CA ALA A 156 15.51 13.98 2.44
C ALA A 156 15.14 13.97 0.95
N TRP A 157 13.86 14.24 0.62
CA TRP A 157 13.38 14.22 -0.75
C TRP A 157 14.17 15.20 -1.63
N PRO A 158 14.56 14.82 -2.86
CA PRO A 158 15.30 15.71 -3.75
C PRO A 158 14.53 17.01 -3.98
N ASP A 159 15.15 18.16 -3.72
CA ASP A 159 14.49 19.48 -3.83
C ASP A 159 14.12 19.86 -5.28
N ASN A 160 14.70 19.17 -6.25
CA ASN A 160 14.36 19.29 -7.66
C ASN A 160 14.68 17.99 -8.42
N VAL A 161 14.11 17.85 -9.61
CA VAL A 161 14.24 16.65 -10.44
C VAL A 161 15.68 16.35 -10.88
N ALA A 162 16.57 17.34 -10.98
CA ALA A 162 17.97 17.10 -11.38
C ALA A 162 18.78 16.38 -10.29
N LYS A 163 18.28 16.37 -9.04
CA LYS A 163 18.85 15.60 -7.92
C LYS A 163 18.10 14.28 -7.68
N ALA A 164 17.05 14.00 -8.45
CA ALA A 164 16.32 12.74 -8.36
C ALA A 164 17.11 11.60 -9.04
N PRO A 165 16.74 10.33 -8.80
CA PRO A 165 17.34 9.20 -9.51
C PRO A 165 17.30 9.37 -11.03
N ALA A 166 18.32 8.85 -11.71
CA ALA A 166 18.43 8.93 -13.16
C ALA A 166 17.17 8.34 -13.84
N GLY A 167 16.70 9.02 -14.88
CA GLY A 167 15.47 8.65 -15.60
C GLY A 167 14.19 9.27 -15.05
N TRP A 168 14.25 9.98 -13.91
CA TRP A 168 13.07 10.67 -13.39
C TRP A 168 12.72 11.92 -14.21
N THR A 169 11.47 11.99 -14.65
CA THR A 169 10.91 13.18 -15.30
C THR A 169 10.31 14.13 -14.26
N LEU A 170 10.17 15.41 -14.59
CA LEU A 170 9.56 16.39 -13.68
C LEU A 170 8.12 15.98 -13.27
N PRO A 171 7.24 15.52 -14.18
CA PRO A 171 5.92 15.03 -13.81
C PRO A 171 5.98 13.85 -12.83
N MET A 172 6.84 12.86 -13.09
CA MET A 172 6.97 11.69 -12.21
C MET A 172 7.51 12.07 -10.83
N TRP A 173 8.53 12.93 -10.76
CA TRP A 173 9.06 13.43 -9.50
C TRP A 173 7.99 14.19 -8.68
N ARG A 174 7.20 15.05 -9.32
CA ARG A 174 6.09 15.78 -8.65
C ARG A 174 5.02 14.83 -8.14
N PHE A 175 4.61 13.88 -8.97
CA PHE A 175 3.58 12.91 -8.63
C PHE A 175 4.02 12.01 -7.46
N LEU A 176 5.24 11.47 -7.50
CA LEU A 176 5.76 10.65 -6.41
C LEU A 176 5.88 11.44 -5.10
N LEU A 177 6.29 12.72 -5.15
CA LEU A 177 6.28 13.59 -3.98
C LEU A 177 4.86 13.77 -3.41
N HIS A 178 3.85 13.93 -4.27
CA HIS A 178 2.45 13.98 -3.82
C HIS A 178 2.00 12.67 -3.19
N ALA A 179 2.35 11.53 -3.79
CA ALA A 179 2.01 10.20 -3.27
C ALA A 179 2.66 9.96 -1.89
N GLU A 180 3.93 10.34 -1.69
CA GLU A 180 4.64 10.24 -0.41
C GLU A 180 4.03 11.15 0.68
N ARG A 181 3.54 12.33 0.30
CA ARG A 181 2.78 13.21 1.21
C ARG A 181 1.44 12.60 1.60
N LEU A 182 0.76 11.95 0.66
CA LEU A 182 -0.48 11.25 0.94
C LEU A 182 -0.26 10.04 1.85
N GLN A 183 0.82 9.29 1.62
CA GLN A 183 1.24 8.20 2.50
C GLN A 183 1.53 8.68 3.93
N LEU A 184 2.16 9.85 4.09
CA LEU A 184 2.33 10.48 5.42
C LEU A 184 0.97 10.74 6.09
N LYS A 185 -0.01 11.29 5.36
CA LYS A 185 -1.36 11.52 5.88
C LYS A 185 -2.01 10.21 6.31
N LEU A 186 -1.89 9.16 5.49
CA LEU A 186 -2.40 7.82 5.81
C LEU A 186 -1.77 7.26 7.10
N MET A 187 -0.44 7.31 7.22
CA MET A 187 0.26 6.82 8.42
C MET A 187 -0.16 7.59 9.67
N ARG A 188 -0.33 8.92 9.55
CA ARG A 188 -0.81 9.77 10.64
C ARG A 188 -2.23 9.36 11.07
N GLY A 189 -3.14 9.16 10.10
CA GLY A 189 -4.51 8.74 10.36
C GLY A 189 -4.55 7.41 11.14
N ARG A 190 -3.82 6.40 10.65
CA ARG A 190 -3.72 5.10 11.32
C ARG A 190 -3.10 5.16 12.71
N LEU A 191 -2.08 6.00 12.90
CA LEU A 191 -1.47 6.23 14.22
C LEU A 191 -2.47 6.86 15.20
N LEU A 192 -3.25 7.84 14.74
CA LEU A 192 -4.30 8.47 15.55
C LEU A 192 -5.40 7.47 15.91
N GLU A 193 -5.89 6.70 14.93
CA GLU A 193 -6.85 5.62 15.17
C GLU A 193 -6.33 4.61 16.20
N ALA A 194 -5.08 4.15 16.05
CA ALA A 194 -4.46 3.22 16.99
C ALA A 194 -4.28 3.83 18.39
N THR A 195 -4.09 5.14 18.50
CA THR A 195 -3.95 5.84 19.78
C THR A 195 -5.30 6.06 20.46
N SER A 196 -6.35 6.30 19.69
CA SER A 196 -7.70 6.58 20.20
C SER A 196 -8.55 5.33 20.40
N SER A 197 -8.17 4.20 19.81
CA SER A 197 -8.94 2.95 19.89
C SER A 197 -8.71 2.21 21.20
N ALA A 198 -9.74 1.51 21.67
CA ALA A 198 -9.63 0.63 22.82
C ALA A 198 -8.65 -0.54 22.51
N PRO A 199 -7.91 -1.06 23.51
CA PRO A 199 -7.05 -2.22 23.32
C PRO A 199 -7.82 -3.39 22.71
N GLY A 200 -7.25 -4.02 21.67
CA GLY A 200 -7.88 -5.15 20.97
C GLY A 200 -8.91 -4.75 19.92
N THR A 201 -9.11 -3.45 19.65
CA THR A 201 -9.93 -3.00 18.50
C THR A 201 -9.28 -3.47 17.20
N ASP A 202 -10.04 -4.18 16.38
CA ASP A 202 -9.59 -4.55 15.04
C ASP A 202 -9.71 -3.34 14.10
N LEU A 203 -8.59 -2.64 13.93
CA LEU A 203 -8.51 -1.49 13.02
C LEU A 203 -8.71 -1.89 11.55
N ASN A 204 -8.60 -3.17 11.19
CA ASN A 204 -8.87 -3.63 9.82
C ASN A 204 -10.36 -3.74 9.49
N GLN A 205 -11.24 -3.65 10.51
CA GLN A 205 -12.69 -3.63 10.33
C GLN A 205 -13.29 -2.22 10.21
N ALA A 206 -12.45 -1.18 10.28
CA ALA A 206 -12.89 0.18 10.04
C ALA A 206 -13.19 0.44 8.55
N GLY A 207 -13.83 1.57 8.28
CA GLY A 207 -14.12 2.03 6.92
C GLY A 207 -12.87 2.33 6.08
N PRO A 208 -13.04 2.90 4.87
CA PRO A 208 -11.91 3.34 4.05
C PRO A 208 -11.07 4.39 4.79
N ASP A 209 -9.76 4.45 4.50
CA ASP A 209 -8.87 5.44 5.10
C ASP A 209 -9.25 6.88 4.72
N SER A 210 -9.29 7.78 5.70
CA SER A 210 -9.54 9.19 5.48
C SER A 210 -8.23 9.95 5.25
N VAL A 211 -7.82 10.08 3.99
CA VAL A 211 -6.55 10.74 3.58
C VAL A 211 -6.75 12.11 2.94
N PHE A 212 -7.99 12.42 2.53
CA PHE A 212 -8.39 13.69 1.96
C PHE A 212 -9.23 14.48 2.97
N GLU A 213 -9.22 15.80 2.84
CA GLU A 213 -10.04 16.67 3.70
C GLU A 213 -11.50 16.63 3.22
N GLY A 214 -12.44 16.55 4.17
CA GLY A 214 -13.88 16.58 3.88
C GLY A 214 -14.57 15.21 3.83
N PRO A 215 -15.91 15.20 3.87
CA PRO A 215 -16.71 13.99 3.81
C PRO A 215 -16.83 13.53 2.35
N LEU A 216 -15.73 13.02 1.78
CA LEU A 216 -15.81 12.26 0.53
C LEU A 216 -16.76 11.07 0.64
N PHE A 217 -16.87 10.56 1.86
CA PHE A 217 -17.66 9.39 2.21
C PHE A 217 -18.74 9.89 3.16
N ALA A 218 -19.93 10.12 2.62
CA ALA A 218 -21.07 10.47 3.45
C ALA A 218 -21.37 9.29 4.40
N ASP A 219 -21.42 9.54 5.71
CA ASP A 219 -21.73 8.49 6.68
C ASP A 219 -23.17 7.98 6.51
N GLY A 220 -23.33 6.66 6.41
CA GLY A 220 -24.63 6.00 6.47
C GLY A 220 -25.55 6.31 5.28
N ASP A 221 -26.77 6.77 5.57
CA ASP A 221 -27.88 6.89 4.59
C ASP A 221 -27.68 8.05 3.59
N ALA A 222 -26.58 8.79 3.70
CA ALA A 222 -26.20 9.88 2.80
C ALA A 222 -25.28 9.42 1.65
N TYR A 223 -24.82 8.16 1.63
CA TYR A 223 -24.05 7.62 0.51
C TYR A 223 -24.87 7.60 -0.79
N ARG A 224 -24.27 8.03 -1.90
CA ARG A 224 -24.92 8.11 -3.22
C ARG A 224 -23.97 7.58 -4.29
N ALA A 225 -24.54 6.91 -5.29
CA ALA A 225 -23.81 6.53 -6.48
C ALA A 225 -23.69 7.71 -7.44
N GLY A 226 -22.58 7.77 -8.16
CA GLY A 226 -22.39 8.75 -9.22
C GLY A 226 -21.85 10.08 -8.69
N PRO A 227 -21.42 10.96 -9.61
CA PRO A 227 -20.35 11.88 -9.31
C PRO A 227 -20.70 12.74 -8.12
N ALA A 228 -19.73 12.86 -7.22
CA ALA A 228 -19.87 13.67 -6.04
C ALA A 228 -20.25 15.11 -6.45
N GLY A 229 -21.03 15.79 -5.62
CA GLY A 229 -21.37 17.19 -5.88
C GLY A 229 -20.11 18.05 -5.99
N ARG A 230 -20.20 19.17 -6.72
CA ARG A 230 -19.09 20.09 -6.98
C ARG A 230 -18.27 20.48 -5.73
N ALA A 231 -18.95 20.65 -4.58
CA ALA A 231 -18.30 21.00 -3.32
C ALA A 231 -17.30 19.93 -2.83
N ILE A 232 -17.55 18.64 -3.10
CA ILE A 232 -16.62 17.56 -2.75
C ILE A 232 -15.45 17.52 -3.74
N TRP A 233 -15.71 17.78 -5.03
CA TRP A 233 -14.67 17.87 -6.06
C TRP A 233 -13.67 18.98 -5.80
N GLU A 234 -14.13 20.15 -5.35
CA GLU A 234 -13.25 21.27 -5.02
C GLU A 234 -12.33 20.99 -3.82
N MET A 235 -12.60 19.94 -3.03
CA MET A 235 -11.75 19.51 -1.91
C MET A 235 -10.74 18.42 -2.29
N LEU A 236 -10.93 17.76 -3.44
CA LEU A 236 -10.02 16.75 -3.95
C LEU A 236 -8.89 17.37 -4.77
N PRO A 237 -7.64 16.87 -4.65
CA PRO A 237 -6.61 17.21 -5.62
C PRO A 237 -6.98 16.65 -7.01
N GLU A 238 -6.55 17.33 -8.07
CA GLU A 238 -6.84 16.93 -9.47
C GLU A 238 -6.37 15.51 -9.79
N ASP A 239 -5.29 15.06 -9.14
CA ASP A 239 -4.68 13.73 -9.29
C ASP A 239 -5.16 12.72 -8.23
N ALA A 240 -6.27 12.98 -7.52
CA ALA A 240 -6.75 12.14 -6.41
C ALA A 240 -6.84 10.65 -6.76
N THR A 241 -7.49 10.31 -7.87
CA THR A 241 -7.65 8.92 -8.31
C THR A 241 -6.30 8.26 -8.56
N ASP A 242 -5.38 8.95 -9.23
CA ASP A 242 -4.05 8.41 -9.54
C ASP A 242 -3.18 8.27 -8.30
N LEU A 243 -3.28 9.20 -7.35
CA LEU A 243 -2.61 9.09 -6.06
C LEU A 243 -3.10 7.86 -5.28
N ILE A 244 -4.42 7.60 -5.26
CA ILE A 244 -4.94 6.41 -4.61
C ILE A 244 -4.55 5.14 -5.36
N ARG A 245 -4.56 5.14 -6.71
CA ARG A 245 -4.03 4.01 -7.50
C ARG A 245 -2.58 3.72 -7.15
N GLN A 246 -1.76 4.77 -7.01
CA GLN A 246 -0.36 4.62 -6.57
C GLN A 246 -0.28 3.99 -5.19
N LEU A 247 -1.06 4.47 -4.21
CA LEU A 247 -1.10 3.87 -2.88
C LEU A 247 -1.56 2.40 -2.90
N VAL A 248 -2.49 2.01 -3.78
CA VAL A 248 -2.94 0.62 -3.93
C VAL A 248 -1.87 -0.27 -4.58
N VAL A 249 -1.15 0.22 -5.60
CA VAL A 249 -0.01 -0.50 -6.22
C VAL A 249 1.12 -0.68 -5.22
N TRP A 250 1.34 0.36 -4.43
CA TRP A 250 2.20 0.29 -3.30
C TRP A 250 1.72 -0.81 -2.35
N MET A 251 0.50 -0.70 -1.80
CA MET A 251 -0.05 -1.54 -0.72
C MET A 251 -1.07 -2.55 -1.27
N PRO A 252 -0.66 -3.54 -2.08
CA PRO A 252 -1.57 -4.33 -2.90
C PRO A 252 -2.51 -5.21 -2.08
N LEU A 253 -2.13 -5.55 -0.84
CA LEU A 253 -2.93 -6.36 0.06
C LEU A 253 -3.78 -5.50 1.02
N ASP A 254 -3.58 -4.19 1.09
CA ASP A 254 -4.32 -3.32 2.00
C ASP A 254 -5.77 -3.11 1.53
N ASN A 255 -6.71 -3.62 2.32
CA ASN A 255 -8.13 -3.57 2.00
C ASN A 255 -8.73 -2.17 2.15
N ARG A 256 -8.25 -1.36 3.09
CA ARG A 256 -8.82 -0.04 3.39
C ARG A 256 -8.44 0.96 2.31
N VAL A 257 -7.22 0.88 1.81
CA VAL A 257 -6.77 1.69 0.65
C VAL A 257 -7.42 1.20 -0.64
N TYR A 258 -7.60 -0.11 -0.83
CA TYR A 258 -8.32 -0.61 -2.01
C TYR A 258 -9.80 -0.21 -1.98
N TRP A 259 -10.42 -0.18 -0.80
CA TRP A 259 -11.76 0.36 -0.63
C TRP A 259 -11.80 1.85 -0.98
N LEU A 260 -10.86 2.64 -0.45
CA LEU A 260 -10.74 4.05 -0.79
C LEU A 260 -10.66 4.30 -2.31
N LEU A 261 -9.99 3.43 -3.07
CA LEU A 261 -9.99 3.52 -4.54
C LEU A 261 -11.40 3.37 -5.13
N GLY A 262 -12.18 2.41 -4.63
CA GLY A 262 -13.58 2.25 -5.02
C GLY A 262 -14.41 3.50 -4.71
N GLU A 263 -14.19 4.13 -3.55
CA GLU A 263 -14.91 5.33 -3.18
C GLU A 263 -14.54 6.56 -4.03
N VAL A 264 -13.25 6.74 -4.34
CA VAL A 264 -12.80 7.82 -5.22
C VAL A 264 -13.32 7.62 -6.66
N ASN A 265 -13.34 6.37 -7.15
CA ASN A 265 -13.95 6.04 -8.44
C ASN A 265 -15.46 6.35 -8.44
N ASN A 266 -16.19 6.03 -7.37
CA ASN A 266 -17.61 6.39 -7.28
C ASN A 266 -17.79 7.92 -7.33
N ALA A 267 -16.99 8.65 -6.54
CA ALA A 267 -17.02 10.10 -6.52
C ALA A 267 -16.72 10.70 -7.91
N SER A 268 -15.88 10.05 -8.73
CA SER A 268 -15.55 10.47 -10.11
C SER A 268 -16.56 10.06 -11.16
N GLY A 269 -17.65 9.41 -10.76
CA GLY A 269 -18.67 8.92 -11.68
C GLY A 269 -18.31 7.59 -12.35
N GLU A 270 -17.16 6.99 -11.99
CA GLU A 270 -16.76 5.64 -12.39
C GLU A 270 -17.46 4.60 -11.50
N THR A 271 -18.80 4.64 -11.47
CA THR A 271 -19.65 3.87 -10.55
C THR A 271 -19.55 2.37 -10.75
N ASP A 272 -19.46 1.93 -12.00
CA ASP A 272 -19.26 0.53 -12.36
C ASP A 272 -17.95 -0.01 -11.80
N GLU A 273 -16.93 0.84 -11.82
CA GLU A 273 -15.61 0.49 -11.34
C GLU A 273 -15.57 0.42 -9.81
N ALA A 274 -16.16 1.41 -9.15
CA ALA A 274 -16.39 1.39 -7.73
C ALA A 274 -17.12 0.11 -7.29
N ARG A 275 -18.19 -0.26 -8.00
CA ARG A 275 -18.98 -1.47 -7.72
C ARG A 275 -18.12 -2.72 -7.81
N ARG A 276 -17.31 -2.89 -8.86
CA ARG A 276 -16.42 -4.05 -9.01
C ARG A 276 -15.42 -4.17 -7.87
N ILE A 277 -14.84 -3.05 -7.45
CA ILE A 277 -13.89 -3.01 -6.32
C ILE A 277 -14.59 -3.44 -5.03
N LEU A 278 -15.75 -2.85 -4.71
CA LEU A 278 -16.52 -3.19 -3.51
C LEU A 278 -17.05 -4.64 -3.53
N GLU A 279 -17.42 -5.17 -4.70
CA GLU A 279 -17.77 -6.59 -4.88
C GLU A 279 -16.56 -7.51 -4.63
N GLU A 280 -15.36 -7.16 -5.13
CA GLU A 280 -14.13 -7.92 -4.87
C GLU A 280 -13.79 -7.93 -3.37
N LEU A 281 -13.89 -6.78 -2.71
CA LEU A 281 -13.68 -6.64 -1.26
C LEU A 281 -14.64 -7.53 -0.47
N ALA A 282 -15.94 -7.45 -0.79
CA ALA A 282 -16.95 -8.26 -0.15
C ALA A 282 -16.69 -9.76 -0.38
N ASN A 283 -16.41 -10.16 -1.63
CA ASN A 283 -16.38 -11.57 -2.03
C ASN A 283 -15.00 -12.20 -1.87
N ALA A 284 -14.05 -11.79 -2.71
CA ALA A 284 -12.74 -12.41 -2.80
C ALA A 284 -11.89 -12.11 -1.56
N ARG A 285 -12.07 -10.93 -0.96
CA ARG A 285 -11.35 -10.50 0.25
C ARG A 285 -12.14 -10.71 1.55
N GLN A 286 -13.27 -11.40 1.47
CA GLN A 286 -14.06 -11.90 2.60
C GLN A 286 -14.57 -10.81 3.58
N MET A 287 -14.76 -9.57 3.10
CA MET A 287 -15.20 -8.44 3.92
C MET A 287 -16.73 -8.31 4.04
N ARG A 288 -17.52 -9.34 3.67
CA ARG A 288 -19.01 -9.28 3.75
C ARG A 288 -19.55 -8.94 5.14
N HIS A 289 -18.78 -9.23 6.19
CA HIS A 289 -19.14 -8.94 7.57
C HIS A 289 -19.10 -7.44 7.90
N VAL A 290 -18.40 -6.63 7.10
CA VAL A 290 -18.32 -5.17 7.28
C VAL A 290 -19.61 -4.52 6.79
N ARG A 291 -20.48 -4.14 7.73
CA ARG A 291 -21.81 -3.59 7.42
C ARG A 291 -21.76 -2.34 6.54
N LEU A 292 -20.78 -1.47 6.75
CA LEU A 292 -20.63 -0.24 5.96
C LEU A 292 -20.34 -0.56 4.48
N LEU A 293 -19.43 -1.50 4.21
CA LEU A 293 -19.13 -1.99 2.86
C LEU A 293 -20.38 -2.54 2.17
N GLY A 294 -21.15 -3.36 2.90
CA GLY A 294 -22.41 -3.91 2.39
C GLY A 294 -23.41 -2.83 1.97
N ARG A 295 -23.57 -1.78 2.78
CA ARG A 295 -24.47 -0.65 2.44
C ARG A 295 -24.02 0.10 1.20
N HIS A 296 -22.74 0.46 1.11
CA HIS A 296 -22.21 1.17 -0.07
C HIS A 296 -22.39 0.32 -1.33
N LEU A 297 -22.08 -0.97 -1.24
CA LEU A 297 -22.23 -1.90 -2.36
C LEU A 297 -23.70 -2.02 -2.82
N GLU A 298 -24.67 -2.06 -1.91
CA GLU A 298 -26.09 -2.09 -2.28
C GLU A 298 -26.54 -0.81 -2.97
N VAL A 299 -26.06 0.37 -2.56
CA VAL A 299 -26.35 1.63 -3.28
C VAL A 299 -25.82 1.58 -4.72
N LEU A 300 -24.59 1.09 -4.91
CA LEU A 300 -23.98 0.99 -6.24
C LEU A 300 -24.67 -0.03 -7.14
N LYS A 301 -25.21 -1.13 -6.59
CA LYS A 301 -25.97 -2.14 -7.37
C LYS A 301 -27.35 -1.66 -7.81
N ASN A 302 -27.98 -0.81 -6.99
CA ASN A 302 -29.34 -0.33 -7.24
C ASN A 302 -29.37 0.92 -8.13
N THR A 303 -28.22 1.36 -8.62
CA THR A 303 -28.10 2.47 -9.57
C THR A 303 -28.04 1.89 -10.99
N PRO A 304 -28.91 2.35 -11.91
CA PRO A 304 -29.00 1.82 -13.28
C PRO A 304 -27.77 2.09 -14.13
#